data_AF-A0A8H6J5S0-F1
#
_entry.id   AF-A0A8H6J5S0-F1
#
_cell.length_a   1.000
_cell.length_b   1.000
_cell.length_c   1.000
_cell.angle_alpha   90.00
_cell.angle_beta   90.00
_cell.angle_gamma   90.00
#
_symmetry.space_group_name_H-M   'P 1'
#
loop_
_entity.id
_entity.type
_entity.pdbx_description
1 polymer ?
#
loop_
_entity_poly.entity_id
_entity_poly.type
_entity_poly.pdbx_seq_one_letter_code
_entity_poly.pdbx_strand_id
1 'polypeptide(L)'
;MVQFGVAEVLQKRLPEELQIEKLPRGMSFLAARPCRPYGGVDVVLNSLGGELLRRSWDCIAPFCRFADIGKANIIANNTLPMGPFDRNVTFSAVDLLIVHEEARPLMKRILQDVVRLFEENPKLQEPRPLHVFLPSRPKEAMRYLQGGEEHGQGGGRIRLGG
;
A
#
# COMPACT_ATOMS: atom_id res chain seq x y z
N MET A 1 2.40 -9.14 -14.78
CA MET A 1 2.06 -9.19 -13.34
C MET A 1 2.52 -7.88 -12.73
N VAL A 2 1.62 -6.91 -12.59
CA VAL A 2 1.95 -5.54 -12.17
C VAL A 2 1.83 -5.47 -10.64
N GLN A 3 2.96 -5.43 -9.94
CA GLN A 3 2.98 -5.13 -8.51
C GLN A 3 2.74 -3.62 -8.35
N PHE A 4 1.54 -3.24 -7.94
CA PHE A 4 1.22 -1.85 -7.61
C PHE A 4 1.80 -1.50 -6.23
N GLY A 5 2.84 -0.67 -6.23
CA GLY A 5 3.37 -0.04 -5.02
C GLY A 5 2.49 1.14 -4.60
N VAL A 6 1.62 0.93 -3.60
CA VAL A 6 0.70 1.95 -3.08
C VAL A 6 1.35 2.82 -1.98
N ALA A 7 2.60 2.57 -1.60
CA ALA A 7 3.07 2.99 -0.29
C ALA A 7 3.90 4.30 -0.24
N GLU A 8 3.99 5.08 -1.34
CA GLU A 8 4.76 6.35 -1.35
C GLU A 8 3.94 7.64 -1.49
N VAL A 9 2.63 7.54 -1.79
CA VAL A 9 1.74 8.70 -1.96
C VAL A 9 1.48 9.46 -0.65
N LEU A 10 1.66 8.80 0.50
CA LEU A 10 1.39 9.38 1.81
C LEU A 10 2.61 10.06 2.45
N GLN A 11 3.77 10.06 1.78
CA GLN A 11 5.06 10.41 2.37
C GLN A 11 5.29 11.93 2.60
N LYS A 12 4.41 12.83 2.11
CA LYS A 12 4.66 14.29 2.19
C LYS A 12 3.74 15.10 3.10
N ARG A 13 2.78 14.51 3.83
CA ARG A 13 1.84 15.31 4.65
C ARG A 13 1.26 14.62 5.89
N LEU A 14 2.00 13.69 6.48
CA LEU A 14 1.64 13.10 7.78
C LEU A 14 2.50 13.73 8.90
N PRO A 15 1.93 13.96 10.10
CA PRO A 15 2.68 14.43 11.27
C PRO A 15 3.83 13.46 11.60
N GLU A 16 4.90 13.94 12.26
CA GLU A 16 6.18 13.24 12.53
C GLU A 16 6.06 11.85 13.22
N GLU A 17 4.84 11.48 13.63
CA GLU A 17 4.46 10.25 14.34
C GLU A 17 4.21 9.03 13.40
N LEU A 18 4.10 9.22 12.08
CA LEU A 18 3.96 8.15 11.08
C LEU A 18 5.24 8.00 10.23
N GLN A 19 6.18 7.15 10.68
CA GLN A 19 7.42 6.90 9.94
C GLN A 19 7.23 5.76 8.92
N ILE A 20 7.41 6.07 7.65
CA ILE A 20 7.56 5.09 6.56
C ILE A 20 9.01 4.61 6.58
N GLU A 21 9.27 3.36 6.95
CA GLU A 21 10.60 2.77 6.82
C GLU A 21 10.84 2.37 5.35
N LYS A 22 11.71 3.10 4.67
CA LYS A 22 12.07 2.89 3.26
C LYS A 22 13.09 1.75 3.19
N LEU A 23 12.69 0.58 2.71
CA LEU A 23 13.61 -0.51 2.40
C LEU A 23 14.31 -0.23 1.04
N PRO A 24 15.56 -0.70 0.83
CA PRO A 24 16.46 -0.25 -0.26
C PRO A 24 16.04 -0.54 -1.73
N ARG A 25 14.76 -0.71 -2.08
CA ARG A 25 14.29 -0.98 -3.48
C ARG A 25 12.94 -0.36 -3.85
N GLY A 26 12.62 0.86 -3.40
CA GLY A 26 11.28 1.44 -3.65
C GLY A 26 10.14 0.68 -2.93
N MET A 27 10.51 -0.12 -1.93
CA MET A 27 9.61 -0.96 -1.15
C MET A 27 9.20 -0.17 0.08
N SER A 28 7.90 0.07 0.20
CA SER A 28 7.32 0.74 1.35
C SER A 28 6.22 -0.13 1.93
N PHE A 29 6.23 -0.28 3.25
CA PHE A 29 5.06 -0.66 4.01
C PHE A 29 4.75 0.54 4.91
N LEU A 30 3.46 0.88 5.01
CA LEU A 30 3.01 1.99 5.85
C LEU A 30 2.81 1.48 7.28
N ALA A 31 3.68 1.90 8.19
CA ALA A 31 3.54 1.72 9.62
C ALA A 31 2.85 2.94 10.23
N ALA A 32 1.64 2.76 10.76
CA ALA A 32 0.80 3.90 11.14
C ALA A 32 1.03 4.48 12.54
N ARG A 33 1.89 3.87 13.38
CA ARG A 33 2.35 4.42 14.67
C ARG A 33 3.26 3.39 15.36
N PRO A 34 4.32 3.80 16.06
CA PRO A 34 4.92 2.96 17.10
C PRO A 34 3.93 2.86 18.27
N CYS A 35 3.49 1.65 18.59
CA CYS A 35 2.61 1.42 19.73
C CYS A 35 3.40 1.62 21.03
N ARG A 36 2.79 2.26 22.03
CA ARG A 36 3.26 2.33 23.42
C ARG A 36 2.12 1.81 24.28
N PRO A 37 2.35 0.90 25.25
CA PRO A 37 3.64 0.46 25.80
C PRO A 37 4.32 -0.69 25.03
N TYR A 38 3.65 -1.30 24.07
CA TYR A 38 4.15 -2.49 23.37
C TYR A 38 4.91 -2.08 22.11
N GLY A 39 6.23 -2.32 22.05
CA GLY A 39 7.01 -2.03 20.84
C GLY A 39 6.42 -2.70 19.59
N GLY A 40 6.44 -2.01 18.46
CA GLY A 40 5.90 -2.50 17.18
C GLY A 40 4.93 -1.51 16.52
N VAL A 41 4.24 -1.98 15.48
CA VAL A 41 3.39 -1.15 14.61
C VAL A 41 1.89 -1.45 14.77
N ASP A 42 1.07 -0.39 14.85
CA ASP A 42 -0.39 -0.49 15.04
C ASP A 42 -1.18 -1.00 13.83
N VAL A 43 -0.82 -0.53 12.64
CA VAL A 43 -1.43 -0.94 11.39
C VAL A 43 -0.36 -1.12 10.34
N VAL A 44 -0.41 -2.27 9.67
CA VAL A 44 0.42 -2.60 8.53
C VAL A 44 -0.39 -2.63 7.27
N LEU A 45 -0.05 -1.78 6.29
CA LEU A 45 -0.52 -1.92 4.92
C LEU A 45 0.63 -2.45 4.05
N ASN A 46 0.53 -3.72 3.67
CA ASN A 46 1.57 -4.45 2.94
C ASN A 46 1.17 -4.69 1.48
N SER A 47 2.12 -4.55 0.56
CA SER A 47 2.02 -5.05 -0.82
C SER A 47 3.22 -5.92 -1.22
N LEU A 48 4.12 -6.19 -0.27
CA LEU A 48 5.36 -6.91 -0.47
C LEU A 48 5.14 -8.43 -0.33
N GLY A 49 6.04 -9.21 -0.91
CA GLY A 49 6.00 -10.67 -0.81
C GLY A 49 7.27 -11.30 -0.28
N GLY A 50 7.19 -12.61 -0.05
CA GLY A 50 8.29 -13.43 0.45
C GLY A 50 8.81 -12.95 1.81
N GLU A 51 10.13 -12.88 1.95
CA GLU A 51 10.82 -12.54 3.21
C GLU A 51 10.40 -11.17 3.77
N LEU A 52 10.04 -10.21 2.92
CA LEU A 52 9.64 -8.88 3.38
C LEU A 52 8.24 -8.85 3.99
N LEU A 53 7.33 -9.71 3.51
CA LEU A 53 6.04 -9.92 4.17
C LEU A 53 6.28 -10.49 5.57
N ARG A 54 7.16 -11.49 5.68
CA ARG A 54 7.48 -12.13 6.96
C ARG A 54 8.05 -11.14 7.97
N ARG A 55 9.04 -10.34 7.56
CA ARG A 55 9.61 -9.30 8.43
C ARG A 55 8.58 -8.26 8.86
N SER A 56 7.74 -7.79 7.93
CA SER A 56 6.68 -6.84 8.26
C SER A 56 5.66 -7.46 9.23
N TRP A 57 5.37 -8.75 9.08
CA TRP A 57 4.46 -9.50 9.95
C TRP A 57 5.01 -9.69 11.36
N ASP A 58 6.33 -9.79 11.53
CA ASP A 58 6.95 -9.89 12.85
C ASP A 58 6.93 -8.55 13.62
N CYS A 59 6.96 -7.41 12.91
CA CYS A 59 6.98 -6.06 13.47
C CYS A 59 5.63 -5.57 14.04
N ILE A 60 4.54 -6.30 13.85
CA ILE A 60 3.21 -5.90 14.33
C ILE A 60 3.15 -5.91 15.87
N ALA A 61 2.57 -4.85 16.45
CA ALA A 61 2.34 -4.79 17.90
C ALA A 61 1.14 -5.68 18.31
N PRO A 62 0.97 -5.99 19.61
CA PRO A 62 -0.21 -6.71 20.09
C PRO A 62 -1.53 -5.99 19.81
N PHE A 63 -2.59 -6.73 19.50
CA PHE A 63 -3.95 -6.25 19.18
C PHE A 63 -4.08 -5.45 17.88
N CYS A 64 -3.03 -5.43 17.06
CA CYS A 64 -2.91 -4.59 15.89
C CYS A 64 -3.35 -5.31 14.60
N ARG A 65 -3.42 -4.56 13.49
CA ARG A 65 -3.98 -5.05 12.22
C ARG A 65 -2.95 -5.08 11.09
N PHE A 66 -2.93 -6.17 10.35
CA PHE A 66 -2.14 -6.34 9.13
C PHE A 66 -3.09 -6.49 7.94
N ALA A 67 -3.03 -5.56 7.00
CA ALA A 67 -3.77 -5.56 5.74
C ALA A 67 -2.81 -5.82 4.58
N ASP A 68 -2.92 -6.99 3.95
CA ASP A 68 -2.16 -7.33 2.74
C ASP A 68 -3.01 -7.06 1.49
N ILE A 69 -2.57 -6.13 0.66
CA ILE A 69 -3.17 -5.82 -0.65
C ILE A 69 -2.44 -6.53 -1.80
N GLY A 70 -1.39 -7.30 -1.51
CA GLY A 70 -0.65 -8.07 -2.49
C GLY A 70 -1.30 -9.43 -2.78
N LYS A 71 -1.53 -9.75 -4.06
CA LYS A 71 -2.03 -11.09 -4.46
C LYS A 71 -0.92 -12.13 -4.64
N ALA A 72 0.32 -11.70 -4.82
CA ALA A 72 1.41 -12.60 -5.21
C ALA A 72 1.63 -13.75 -4.23
N ASN A 73 1.61 -13.47 -2.92
CA ASN A 73 1.78 -14.50 -1.89
C ASN A 73 0.58 -15.45 -1.80
N ILE A 74 -0.63 -14.90 -1.95
CA ILE A 74 -1.88 -15.67 -1.89
C ILE A 74 -1.96 -16.63 -3.07
N ILE A 75 -1.68 -16.14 -4.29
CA ILE A 75 -1.68 -16.96 -5.51
C ILE A 75 -0.60 -18.04 -5.44
N ALA A 76 0.58 -17.70 -4.93
CA ALA A 76 1.67 -18.66 -4.73
C ALA A 76 1.41 -19.65 -3.58
N ASN A 77 0.34 -19.49 -2.81
CA ASN A 77 0.02 -20.27 -1.62
C ASN A 77 1.20 -20.32 -0.63
N ASN A 78 1.83 -19.16 -0.40
CA ASN A 78 2.95 -19.06 0.52
C ASN A 78 2.50 -19.24 1.98
N THR A 79 3.39 -19.78 2.81
CA THR A 79 3.11 -19.99 4.24
C THR A 79 3.15 -18.68 5.02
N LEU A 80 2.17 -18.47 5.88
CA LEU A 80 2.15 -17.39 6.88
C LEU A 80 2.54 -17.96 8.26
N PRO A 81 3.59 -17.46 8.93
CA PRO A 81 3.93 -17.89 10.29
C PRO A 81 2.82 -17.55 11.28
N MET A 82 2.38 -18.53 12.07
CA MET A 82 1.28 -18.35 13.03
C MET A 82 1.68 -17.62 14.32
N GLY A 83 2.99 -17.54 14.62
CA GLY A 83 3.51 -17.00 15.88
C GLY A 83 2.93 -15.62 16.27
N PRO A 84 2.87 -14.62 15.37
CA PRO A 84 2.33 -13.31 15.71
C PRO A 84 0.88 -13.30 16.20
N PHE A 85 0.06 -14.29 15.84
CA PHE A 85 -1.34 -14.38 16.30
C PHE A 85 -1.47 -14.53 17.83
N ASP A 86 -0.46 -15.03 18.53
CA ASP A 86 -0.42 -15.09 20.00
C ASP A 86 -0.53 -13.69 20.65
N ARG A 87 -0.17 -12.65 19.89
CA ARG A 87 -0.31 -11.24 20.30
C ARG A 87 -1.70 -10.66 20.00
N ASN A 88 -2.71 -11.48 19.71
CA ASN A 88 -4.08 -11.07 19.35
C ASN A 88 -4.17 -10.14 18.13
N VAL A 89 -3.29 -10.35 17.15
CA VAL A 89 -3.29 -9.55 15.92
C VAL A 89 -4.30 -10.07 14.90
N THR A 90 -4.74 -9.20 14.00
CA THR A 90 -5.62 -9.56 12.88
C THR A 90 -4.85 -9.47 11.57
N PHE A 91 -4.94 -10.51 10.73
CA PHE A 91 -4.46 -10.49 9.34
C PHE A 91 -5.66 -10.42 8.39
N SER A 92 -5.62 -9.51 7.41
CA SER A 92 -6.67 -9.32 6.41
C SER A 92 -6.05 -9.26 5.02
N ALA A 93 -6.39 -10.23 4.18
CA ALA A 93 -6.11 -10.16 2.74
C ALA A 93 -7.21 -9.33 2.07
N VAL A 94 -6.83 -8.24 1.39
CA VAL A 94 -7.78 -7.29 0.80
C VAL A 94 -7.60 -7.24 -0.71
N ASP A 95 -8.65 -7.61 -1.44
CA ASP A 95 -8.69 -7.58 -2.89
C ASP A 95 -9.87 -6.74 -3.37
N LEU A 96 -9.58 -5.51 -3.82
CA LEU A 96 -10.61 -4.59 -4.25
C LEU A 96 -11.34 -5.03 -5.53
N LEU A 97 -10.75 -5.91 -6.35
CA LEU A 97 -11.46 -6.46 -7.51
C LEU A 97 -12.57 -7.41 -7.06
N ILE A 98 -12.27 -8.29 -6.10
CA ILE A 98 -13.29 -9.18 -5.51
C ILE A 98 -14.37 -8.34 -4.82
N VAL A 99 -13.99 -7.30 -4.07
CA VAL A 99 -14.98 -6.40 -3.44
C VAL A 99 -15.85 -5.71 -4.49
N HIS A 100 -15.28 -5.31 -5.63
CA HIS A 100 -16.05 -4.70 -6.72
C HIS A 100 -17.04 -5.68 -7.35
N GLU A 101 -16.61 -6.91 -7.62
CA GLU A 101 -17.40 -7.94 -8.30
C GLU A 101 -18.51 -8.49 -7.38
N GLU A 102 -18.15 -8.84 -6.15
CA GLU A 102 -19.00 -9.59 -5.22
C GLU A 102 -19.72 -8.73 -4.19
N ALA A 103 -19.19 -7.54 -3.86
CA ALA A 103 -19.68 -6.69 -2.78
C ALA A 103 -19.88 -5.23 -3.21
N ARG A 104 -20.58 -5.02 -4.33
CA ARG A 104 -20.85 -3.69 -4.91
C ARG A 104 -21.33 -2.62 -3.92
N PRO A 105 -22.26 -2.90 -2.98
CA PRO A 105 -22.65 -1.90 -1.97
C PRO A 105 -21.49 -1.46 -1.06
N LEU A 106 -20.61 -2.39 -0.70
CA LEU A 106 -19.41 -2.09 0.09
C LEU A 106 -18.42 -1.27 -0.73
N MET A 107 -18.17 -1.63 -2.00
CA MET A 107 -17.31 -0.85 -2.89
C MET A 107 -17.80 0.59 -3.03
N LYS A 108 -19.11 0.78 -3.23
CA LYS A 108 -19.72 2.12 -3.29
C LYS A 108 -19.42 2.92 -2.03
N ARG A 109 -19.61 2.31 -0.86
CA ARG A 109 -19.31 2.96 0.43
C ARG A 109 -17.84 3.33 0.55
N ILE A 110 -16.92 2.41 0.22
CA ILE A 110 -15.47 2.66 0.24
C ILE A 110 -15.12 3.87 -0.64
N LEU A 111 -15.64 3.91 -1.88
CA LEU A 111 -15.37 5.04 -2.79
C LEU A 111 -15.94 6.36 -2.25
N GLN A 112 -17.14 6.34 -1.66
CA GLN A 112 -17.73 7.51 -1.01
C GLN A 112 -16.88 8.00 0.18
N ASP A 113 -16.38 7.08 1.00
CA ASP A 113 -15.52 7.40 2.14
C ASP A 113 -14.18 7.99 1.66
N VAL A 114 -13.61 7.49 0.56
CA VAL A 114 -12.41 8.07 -0.05
C VAL A 114 -12.67 9.49 -0.55
N VAL A 115 -13.76 9.73 -1.28
CA VAL A 115 -14.10 11.09 -1.76
C VAL A 115 -14.25 12.04 -0.57
N ARG A 116 -14.99 11.63 0.46
CA ARG A 116 -15.16 12.39 1.69
C ARG A 116 -13.82 12.73 2.36
N LEU A 117 -12.89 11.77 2.43
CA LEU A 117 -11.56 12.01 2.98
C LEU A 117 -10.81 13.12 2.23
N PHE A 118 -10.89 13.17 0.90
CA PHE A 118 -10.28 14.25 0.11
C PHE A 118 -10.97 15.60 0.34
N GLU A 119 -12.30 15.61 0.44
CA GLU A 119 -13.09 16.83 0.70
C GLU A 119 -12.77 17.42 2.08
N GLU A 120 -12.72 16.58 3.11
CA GLU A 120 -12.49 16.98 4.50
C GLU A 120 -11.02 17.31 4.79
N ASN A 121 -10.08 16.81 3.97
CA ASN A 121 -8.66 17.01 4.17
C ASN A 121 -8.01 17.65 2.93
N PRO A 122 -8.07 19.00 2.80
CA PRO A 122 -7.42 19.73 1.70
C PRO A 122 -5.89 19.51 1.60
N LYS A 123 -5.31 18.98 2.68
CA LYS A 123 -3.91 18.55 2.74
C LYS A 123 -3.65 17.28 1.92
N LEU A 124 -4.62 16.39 1.77
CA LEU A 124 -4.51 15.23 0.89
C LEU A 124 -4.52 15.71 -0.56
N GLN A 125 -3.38 15.52 -1.22
CA GLN A 125 -3.21 15.89 -2.62
C GLN A 125 -2.81 14.67 -3.42
N GLU A 126 -3.07 14.74 -4.72
CA GLU A 126 -2.57 13.73 -5.64
C GLU A 126 -1.04 13.61 -5.52
N PRO A 127 -0.50 12.38 -5.59
CA PRO A 127 0.94 12.16 -5.57
C PRO A 127 1.61 12.88 -6.74
N ARG A 128 2.72 13.54 -6.43
CA ARG A 128 3.56 14.31 -7.36
C ARG A 128 5.01 13.82 -7.24
N PRO A 129 5.79 13.80 -8.33
CA PRO A 129 5.46 14.29 -9.68
C PRO A 129 4.54 13.37 -10.48
N LEU A 130 3.85 13.93 -11.49
CA LEU A 130 3.04 13.19 -12.46
C LEU A 130 3.83 13.06 -13.77
N HIS A 131 3.97 11.84 -14.28
CA HIS A 131 4.56 11.59 -15.60
C HIS A 131 3.45 11.45 -16.64
N VAL A 132 3.33 12.44 -17.52
CA VAL A 132 2.29 12.48 -18.54
C VAL A 132 2.84 11.93 -19.85
N PHE A 133 2.16 10.93 -20.40
CA PHE A 133 2.49 10.34 -21.70
C PHE A 133 1.36 10.64 -22.68
N LEU A 134 1.69 10.80 -23.96
CA LEU A 134 0.68 10.94 -25.00
C LEU A 134 -0.07 9.60 -25.19
N PRO A 135 -1.37 9.60 -25.55
CA PRO A 135 -2.12 8.37 -25.85
C PRO A 135 -1.48 7.53 -26.95
N SER A 136 -0.72 8.16 -27.84
CA SER A 136 0.04 7.50 -28.92
C SER A 136 1.29 6.76 -28.43
N ARG A 137 1.68 6.89 -27.16
CA ARG A 137 2.92 6.32 -26.59
C ARG A 137 2.68 5.33 -25.44
N PRO A 138 1.77 4.34 -25.57
CA PRO A 138 1.47 3.40 -24.49
C PRO A 138 2.64 2.47 -24.14
N LYS A 139 3.55 2.22 -25.09
CA LYS A 139 4.75 1.38 -24.86
C LYS A 139 5.78 2.07 -23.97
N GLU A 140 6.00 3.37 -24.17
CA GLU A 140 6.90 4.17 -23.32
C GLU A 140 6.35 4.24 -21.90
N ALA A 141 5.04 4.47 -21.77
CA ALA A 141 4.34 4.41 -20.50
C ALA A 141 4.52 3.06 -19.78
N MET A 142 4.31 1.95 -20.48
CA MET A 142 4.45 0.62 -19.87
C MET A 142 5.90 0.32 -19.45
N ARG A 143 6.89 0.70 -20.26
CA ARG A 143 8.32 0.54 -19.92
C ARG A 143 8.70 1.38 -18.71
N TYR A 144 8.20 2.61 -18.63
CA TYR A 144 8.40 3.48 -17.48
C TYR A 144 7.83 2.86 -16.19
N LEU A 145 6.64 2.25 -16.25
CA LEU A 145 6.07 1.51 -15.11
C LEU A 145 6.89 0.27 -14.71
N GLN A 146 7.46 -0.43 -15.69
CA GLN A 146 8.27 -1.64 -15.44
C GLN A 146 9.66 -1.32 -14.90
N GLY A 147 10.20 -0.15 -15.24
CA GLY A 147 11.59 0.21 -14.94
C GLY A 147 11.90 0.29 -13.46
N GLY A 148 10.96 0.72 -12.60
CA GLY A 148 11.13 0.81 -11.14
C GLY A 148 12.27 1.71 -10.63
N GLU A 149 13.19 2.11 -11.50
CA GLU A 149 14.44 2.80 -11.23
C GLU A 149 14.38 4.20 -11.84
N GLU A 150 13.79 5.13 -11.10
CA GLU A 150 14.29 6.50 -11.03
C GLU A 150 13.84 7.04 -9.65
N HIS A 151 14.73 6.96 -8.66
CA HIS A 151 14.76 7.90 -7.53
C HIS A 151 13.50 8.04 -6.65
N GLY A 152 13.10 7.01 -5.89
CA GLY A 152 12.39 7.17 -4.59
C GLY A 152 11.32 8.28 -4.46
N GLN A 153 10.63 8.59 -5.56
CA GLN A 153 9.60 9.61 -5.72
C GLN A 153 8.52 9.00 -6.60
N GLY A 154 7.69 8.17 -6.00
CA GLY A 154 6.36 7.86 -6.48
C GLY A 154 6.35 6.76 -7.53
N GLY A 155 5.53 5.74 -7.28
CA GLY A 155 4.99 4.93 -8.36
C GLY A 155 4.50 5.85 -9.47
N GLY A 156 5.16 5.79 -10.62
CA GLY A 156 4.96 6.67 -11.75
C GLY A 156 3.50 6.66 -12.18
N ARG A 157 2.74 7.69 -11.80
CA ARG A 157 1.34 7.80 -12.21
C ARG A 157 1.30 8.35 -13.63
N ILE A 158 0.86 7.50 -14.55
CA ILE A 158 0.74 7.80 -15.96
C ILE A 158 -0.62 8.41 -16.22
N ARG A 159 -0.63 9.65 -16.72
CA ARG A 159 -1.82 10.25 -17.34
C ARG A 159 -1.63 10.17 -18.85
N LEU A 160 -2.60 9.57 -19.54
CA LEU A 160 -2.70 9.68 -21.00
C LEU A 160 -3.38 11.02 -21.30
N GLY A 161 -2.68 11.92 -21.99
CA GLY A 161 -3.19 13.27 -22.30
C GLY A 161 -4.28 13.24 -23.37
N GLY A 162 -5.50 13.67 -23.03
CA GLY A 162 -6.54 14.05 -24.00
C GLY A 162 -6.37 15.50 -24.43
#